data_AF-A0A1V2IJU3-F1
#
_entry.id   AF-A0A1V2IJU3-F1
#
_cell.length_a   1.000
_cell.length_b   1.000
_cell.length_c   1.000
_cell.angle_alpha   90.00
_cell.angle_beta   90.00
_cell.angle_gamma   90.00
#
_symmetry.space_group_name_H-M   'P 1'
#
loop_
_entity.id
_entity.type
_entity.pdbx_description
1 polymer ?
#
loop_
_entity_poly.entity_id
_entity_poly.type
_entity_poly.pdbx_seq_one_letter_code
_entity_poly.pdbx_strand_id
1 'polypeptide(L)'
;MRMARVNITVSDELMESARAAGLNISRLASAALAEELDRRAKIAELDAYLSELDAELGPVPAHEAAAAREWADRILPAAPTARTA
;
A
#
# COMPACT_ATOMS: atom_id res chain seq x y z
N MET A 1 9.96 23.13 -16.01
CA MET A 1 10.07 21.65 -16.12
C MET A 1 9.72 21.25 -17.55
N ARG A 2 10.54 20.41 -18.21
CA ARG A 2 10.13 19.75 -19.46
C ARG A 2 9.42 18.45 -19.08
N MET A 3 8.18 18.26 -19.52
CA MET A 3 7.49 16.98 -19.34
C MET A 3 7.85 16.05 -20.50
N ALA A 4 8.23 14.81 -20.19
CA ALA A 4 8.39 13.78 -21.20
C ALA A 4 7.01 13.42 -21.76
N ARG A 5 6.88 13.40 -23.09
CA ARG A 5 5.66 12.88 -23.74
C ARG A 5 5.77 11.36 -23.77
N VAL A 6 4.75 10.69 -23.23
CA VAL A 6 4.62 9.23 -23.21
C VAL A 6 3.35 8.84 -23.96
N ASN A 7 3.44 7.84 -24.82
CA ASN A 7 2.29 7.23 -25.47
C ASN A 7 1.96 5.94 -24.72
N ILE A 8 0.71 5.83 -24.24
CA ILE A 8 0.21 4.67 -23.51
C ILE A 8 -1.10 4.20 -24.14
N THR A 9 -1.37 2.90 -24.07
CA THR A 9 -2.66 2.34 -24.46
C THR A 9 -3.59 2.31 -23.25
N VAL A 10 -4.79 2.84 -23.43
CA VAL A 10 -5.83 2.92 -22.41
C VAL A 10 -7.13 2.50 -23.07
N SER A 11 -8.05 1.87 -22.32
CA SER A 11 -9.39 1.53 -22.84
C SER A 11 -10.10 2.78 -23.37
N ASP A 12 -10.69 2.66 -24.56
CA ASP A 12 -11.43 3.75 -25.20
C ASP A 12 -12.61 4.21 -24.33
N GLU A 13 -13.32 3.27 -23.69
CA GLU A 13 -14.42 3.56 -22.76
C GLU A 13 -13.98 4.46 -21.59
N LEU A 14 -12.77 4.22 -21.07
CA LEU A 14 -12.22 5.02 -19.99
C LEU A 14 -11.85 6.43 -20.47
N MET A 15 -11.30 6.52 -21.68
CA MET A 15 -10.94 7.80 -22.30
C MET A 15 -12.19 8.63 -22.65
N GLU A 16 -13.26 7.99 -23.12
CA GLU A 16 -14.56 8.63 -23.36
C GLU A 16 -15.17 9.14 -22.06
N SER A 17 -15.19 8.30 -21.01
CA SER A 17 -15.68 8.68 -19.68
C SER A 17 -14.89 9.86 -19.09
N ALA A 18 -13.57 9.84 -19.19
CA ALA A 18 -12.72 10.93 -18.71
C ALA A 18 -12.95 12.23 -19.49
N ARG A 19 -13.15 12.15 -20.82
CA ARG A 19 -13.47 13.31 -21.66
C ARG A 19 -14.85 13.88 -21.32
N ALA A 20 -15.86 13.04 -21.17
CA ALA A 20 -17.20 13.45 -20.79
C ALA A 20 -17.22 14.15 -19.41
N ALA A 21 -16.37 13.71 -18.49
CA ALA A 21 -16.18 14.33 -17.19
C ALA A 21 -15.25 15.58 -17.20
N GLY A 22 -14.71 15.98 -18.36
CA GLY A 22 -13.84 17.16 -18.49
C GLY A 22 -12.49 17.03 -17.77
N LEU A 23 -12.00 15.81 -17.55
CA LEU A 23 -10.77 15.57 -16.80
C LEU A 23 -9.53 15.95 -17.60
N ASN A 24 -8.56 16.59 -16.93
CA ASN A 24 -7.21 16.77 -17.49
C ASN A 24 -6.39 15.49 -17.29
N ILE A 25 -6.41 14.62 -18.30
CA ILE A 25 -5.82 13.28 -18.27
C ILE A 25 -4.32 13.33 -17.97
N SER A 26 -3.57 14.25 -18.58
CA SER A 26 -2.12 14.36 -18.35
C SER A 26 -1.80 14.77 -16.91
N ARG A 27 -2.56 15.70 -16.33
CA ARG A 27 -2.41 16.10 -14.93
C ARG A 27 -2.76 14.94 -14.00
N LEU A 28 -3.86 14.23 -14.27
CA LEU A 28 -4.30 13.10 -13.47
C LEU A 28 -3.28 11.96 -13.50
N ALA A 29 -2.81 11.59 -14.69
CA ALA A 29 -1.79 10.56 -14.86
C ALA A 29 -0.49 10.92 -14.14
N SER A 30 -0.05 12.18 -14.22
CA SER A 30 1.15 12.64 -13.53
C SER A 30 1.00 12.58 -12.01
N ALA A 31 -0.17 12.94 -11.47
CA ALA A 31 -0.45 12.87 -10.05
C ALA A 31 -0.50 11.41 -9.56
N ALA A 32 -1.19 10.53 -10.29
CA ALA A 32 -1.26 9.11 -9.97
C ALA A 32 0.12 8.43 -10.01
N LEU A 33 0.96 8.79 -10.99
CA LEU A 33 2.34 8.31 -11.05
C LEU A 33 3.16 8.77 -9.84
N ALA A 34 3.03 10.04 -9.44
CA ALA A 34 3.73 10.56 -8.27
C ALA A 34 3.28 9.88 -6.97
N GLU A 35 1.98 9.66 -6.81
CA GLU A 35 1.41 8.97 -5.65
C GLU A 35 1.89 7.51 -5.56
N GLU A 36 1.89 6.78 -6.69
CA GLU A 36 2.37 5.40 -6.71
C GLU A 36 3.88 5.30 -6.43
N LEU A 37 4.68 6.26 -6.93
CA LEU A 37 6.10 6.33 -6.63
C LEU A 37 6.36 6.61 -5.14
N ASP A 38 5.62 7.55 -4.55
CA ASP A 38 5.69 7.86 -3.12
C ASP A 38 5.27 6.66 -2.25
N ARG A 39 4.18 5.99 -2.63
CA ARG A 39 3.72 4.77 -1.94
C ARG A 39 4.80 3.68 -1.97
N ARG A 40 5.45 3.46 -3.11
CA ARG A 40 6.54 2.48 -3.25
C ARG A 40 7.77 2.87 -2.43
N ALA A 41 8.13 4.15 -2.41
CA ALA A 41 9.23 4.64 -1.61
C ALA A 41 8.98 4.37 -0.11
N LYS A 42 7.78 4.67 0.39
CA LYS A 42 7.38 4.39 1.78
C LYS A 42 7.44 2.91 2.14
N ILE A 43 7.00 2.04 1.24
CA ILE A 43 7.10 0.59 1.46
C ILE A 43 8.56 0.16 1.53
N ALA A 44 9.39 0.62 0.58
CA ALA A 44 10.81 0.28 0.58
C ALA A 44 11.55 0.79 1.84
N GLU A 45 11.23 1.99 2.31
CA GLU A 45 11.76 2.53 3.57
C GLU A 45 11.30 1.72 4.78
N LEU A 46 10.03 1.31 4.82
CA LEU A 46 9.51 0.46 5.89
C LEU A 46 10.16 -0.92 5.89
N ASP A 47 10.34 -1.54 4.72
CA ASP A 47 11.00 -2.83 4.57
C ASP A 47 12.46 -2.75 5.05
N ALA A 48 13.18 -1.68 4.68
CA ALA A 48 14.54 -1.43 5.16
C ALA A 48 14.58 -1.27 6.69
N TYR A 49 13.68 -0.47 7.25
CA TYR A 49 13.59 -0.27 8.69
C TYR A 49 13.28 -1.56 9.46
N LEU A 50 12.36 -2.38 8.96
CA LEU A 50 12.04 -3.68 9.57
C LEU A 50 13.22 -4.65 9.49
N SER A 51 13.97 -4.63 8.39
CA SER A 51 15.19 -5.43 8.25
C SER A 51 16.29 -4.99 9.22
N GLU A 52 16.42 -3.69 9.48
CA GLU A 52 17.36 -3.15 10.47
C GLU A 52 16.98 -3.59 11.89
N LEU A 53 15.69 -3.51 12.24
CA LEU A 53 15.19 -3.99 13.54
C LEU A 53 15.39 -5.50 13.73
N ASP A 54 15.14 -6.31 12.71
CA ASP A 54 15.36 -7.76 12.77
C ASP A 54 16.85 -8.09 12.96
N ALA A 55 17.74 -7.32 12.32
CA ALA A 55 19.18 -7.48 12.50
C ALA A 55 19.65 -7.04 13.90
N GLU A 56 19.06 -5.99 14.47
CA GLU A 56 19.44 -5.46 15.79
C GLU A 56 18.91 -6.33 16.94
N LEU A 57 17.64 -6.72 16.87
CA LEU A 57 16.94 -7.35 17.99
C LEU A 57 16.83 -8.87 17.83
N GLY A 58 16.96 -9.39 16.61
CA GLY A 58 16.72 -10.79 16.30
C GLY A 58 15.24 -11.18 16.43
N PRO A 59 14.94 -12.49 16.35
CA PRO A 59 13.58 -12.98 16.43
C PRO A 59 12.97 -12.77 17.82
N VAL A 60 11.67 -12.45 17.86
CA VAL A 60 10.93 -12.32 19.12
C VAL A 60 10.97 -13.64 19.92
N PRO A 61 11.39 -13.62 21.20
CA PRO A 61 11.38 -14.80 22.04
C PRO A 61 9.96 -15.40 22.20
N ALA A 62 9.86 -16.73 22.18
CA ALA A 62 8.56 -17.42 22.20
C ALA A 62 7.67 -17.04 23.40
N HIS A 63 8.27 -16.77 24.56
CA HIS A 63 7.53 -16.37 25.75
C HIS A 63 6.94 -14.95 25.65
N GLU A 64 7.64 -14.02 24.99
CA GLU A 64 7.15 -12.67 24.74
C GLU A 64 6.02 -12.68 23.70
N ALA A 65 6.17 -13.48 22.64
CA ALA A 65 5.10 -13.69 21.66
C ALA A 65 3.83 -14.27 22.30
N ALA A 66 3.98 -15.22 23.25
CA ALA A 66 2.86 -15.77 24.00
C ALA A 66 2.17 -14.72 24.89
N ALA A 67 2.95 -13.93 25.64
CA ALA A 67 2.42 -12.85 26.47
C ALA A 67 1.68 -11.77 25.65
N ALA A 68 2.21 -11.43 24.47
CA ALA A 68 1.58 -10.49 23.55
C ALA A 68 0.25 -11.04 23.00
N ARG A 69 0.18 -12.34 22.68
CA ARG A 69 -1.05 -13.01 22.25
C ARG A 69 -2.11 -12.99 23.35
N GLU A 70 -1.75 -13.39 24.57
CA GLU A 70 -2.65 -13.36 25.73
C GLU A 70 -3.20 -11.95 26.01
N TRP A 71 -2.37 -10.93 25.81
CA TRP A 71 -2.83 -9.54 25.90
C TRP A 71 -3.81 -9.18 24.78
N ALA A 72 -3.50 -9.51 23.53
CA ALA A 72 -4.36 -9.23 22.38
C ALA A 72 -5.73 -9.91 22.51
N ASP A 73 -5.76 -11.16 22.95
CA ASP A 73 -7.00 -11.95 23.14
C ASP A 73 -7.91 -11.35 24.21
N ARG A 74 -7.37 -10.57 25.17
CA ARG A 74 -8.17 -9.87 26.18
C ARG A 74 -8.84 -8.60 25.66
N ILE A 75 -8.24 -7.93 24.67
CA ILE A 75 -8.67 -6.59 24.26
C ILE A 75 -9.35 -6.55 22.88
N LEU A 76 -9.09 -7.54 22.03
CA LEU A 76 -9.70 -7.62 20.71
C LEU A 76 -10.97 -8.46 20.79
N PRO A 77 -12.11 -7.97 20.28
CA PRO A 77 -13.31 -8.79 20.17
C PRO A 77 -13.03 -9.98 19.25
N ALA A 78 -13.51 -11.17 19.61
CA ALA A 78 -13.36 -12.37 18.79
C ALA A 78 -13.82 -12.07 17.35
N ALA A 79 -12.92 -12.27 16.38
CA ALA A 79 -13.24 -12.07 14.98
C ALA A 79 -14.43 -12.98 14.60
N PRO A 80 -15.45 -12.48 13.89
CA PRO A 80 -16.54 -13.33 13.45
C PRO A 80 -15.94 -14.43 12.56
N THR A 81 -16.13 -15.69 12.98
CA THR A 81 -15.75 -16.88 12.21
C THR A 81 -16.27 -16.72 10.80
N ALA A 82 -15.35 -16.61 9.83
CA ALA A 82 -15.70 -16.59 8.42
C ALA A 82 -16.55 -17.82 8.12
N ARG A 83 -17.84 -17.62 7.84
CA ARG A 83 -18.75 -18.67 7.40
C ARG A 83 -18.22 -19.20 6.07
N THR A 84 -17.68 -20.40 6.09
CA THR A 84 -17.49 -21.22 4.90
C THR A 84 -18.85 -21.48 4.28
N ALA A 85 -19.01 -21.08 3.02
CA ALA A 85 -20.09 -21.47 2.13
C ALA A 85 -19.47 -22.07 0.87
#